data_AF-A0A8T7CIB4-F1
#
_entry.id   AF-A0A8T7CIB4-F1
#
_cell.length_a   1.000
_cell.length_b   1.000
_cell.length_c   1.000
_cell.angle_alpha   90.00
_cell.angle_beta   90.00
_cell.angle_gamma   90.00
#
_symmetry.space_group_name_H-M   'P 1'
#
loop_
_entity.id
_entity.type
_entity.pdbx_description
1 polymer ?
#
loop_
_entity_poly.entity_id
_entity_poly.type
_entity_poly.pdbx_seq_one_letter_code
_entity_poly.pdbx_strand_id
1 'polypeptide(L)'
;SGIIVIMMALYFKSLVELSLFDLMMSLSAMIQVPLLIPLIVGLFVKKTPQWAPWVTVALGLSVSWIMNDVLTPQVFADWVGLGQLTGREATDLNLMLTLAAHILITAGFFCATTLFYREENDHYRLLREDFFKDLETPVIADAAQDDYDQQQRNKLGTMVIIMGAGILVMSLIPNPLWGRMMFVCCALVISTIGFLLKRSARAEPGPA
;
A
#
# COMPACT_ATOMS: atom_id res chain seq x y z
N SER A 1 11.43 -28.10 17.38
CA SER A 1 10.30 -27.53 16.61
C SER A 1 9.03 -27.36 17.42
N GLY A 2 8.54 -28.35 18.18
CA GLY A 2 7.31 -28.18 19.00
C GLY A 2 7.44 -27.30 20.24
N ILE A 3 8.58 -27.35 20.95
CA ILE A 3 8.81 -26.56 22.18
C ILE A 3 8.81 -25.06 21.90
N ILE A 4 9.40 -24.64 20.78
CA ILE A 4 9.43 -23.22 20.35
C ILE A 4 8.01 -22.73 20.05
N VAL A 5 7.19 -23.55 19.38
CA VAL A 5 5.79 -23.24 19.09
C VAL A 5 4.97 -23.12 20.39
N ILE A 6 5.19 -24.01 21.35
CA ILE A 6 4.53 -23.97 22.67
C ILE A 6 4.94 -22.73 23.46
N MET A 7 6.23 -22.38 23.48
CA MET A 7 6.70 -21.14 24.13
C MET A 7 6.12 -19.90 23.46
N MET A 8 6.08 -19.84 22.12
CA MET A 8 5.51 -18.71 21.39
C MET A 8 4.01 -18.56 21.65
N ALA A 9 3.27 -19.69 21.71
CA ALA A 9 1.84 -19.69 22.00
C ALA A 9 1.53 -19.24 23.44
N LEU A 10 2.35 -19.65 24.42
CA LEU A 10 2.22 -19.20 25.82
C LEU A 10 2.58 -17.71 25.97
N TYR A 11 3.57 -17.23 25.23
CA TYR A 11 3.93 -15.80 25.18
C TYR A 11 2.78 -14.97 24.59
N PHE A 12 2.23 -15.37 23.44
CA PHE A 12 1.06 -14.69 22.85
C PHE A 12 -0.17 -14.69 23.76
N LYS A 13 -0.41 -15.78 24.51
CA LYS A 13 -1.50 -15.85 25.51
C LYS A 13 -1.31 -14.86 26.67
N SER A 14 -0.07 -14.51 26.99
CA SER A 14 0.25 -13.55 28.06
C SER A 14 0.03 -12.09 27.63
N LEU A 15 -0.08 -11.81 26.33
CA LEU A 15 -0.31 -10.47 25.77
C LEU A 15 -1.82 -10.14 25.72
N VAL A 16 -2.49 -10.29 26.86
CA VAL A 16 -3.95 -10.08 26.99
C VAL A 16 -4.38 -8.63 26.71
N GLU A 17 -3.44 -7.68 26.68
CA GLU A 17 -3.72 -6.27 26.40
C GLU A 17 -3.73 -5.89 24.90
N LEU A 18 -3.31 -6.80 24.00
CA LEU A 18 -3.39 -6.57 22.55
C LEU A 18 -4.33 -7.60 21.92
N SER A 19 -5.36 -7.12 21.20
CA SER A 19 -6.21 -7.99 20.40
C SER A 19 -5.36 -8.74 19.37
N LEU A 20 -5.66 -10.01 19.09
CA LEU A 20 -5.02 -10.74 17.97
C LEU A 20 -5.16 -9.97 16.65
N PHE A 21 -6.24 -9.17 16.51
CA PHE A 21 -6.43 -8.25 15.40
C PHE A 21 -5.37 -7.13 15.38
N ASP A 22 -5.11 -6.47 16.52
CA ASP A 22 -4.11 -5.40 16.62
C ASP A 22 -2.70 -5.93 16.37
N LEU A 23 -2.42 -7.16 16.84
CA LEU A 23 -1.17 -7.85 16.55
C LEU A 23 -1.01 -8.12 15.05
N MET A 24 -2.05 -8.61 14.38
CA MET A 24 -2.01 -8.85 12.93
C MET A 24 -1.87 -7.55 12.14
N MET A 25 -2.56 -6.47 12.55
CA MET A 25 -2.42 -5.16 11.91
C MET A 25 -1.02 -4.57 12.10
N SER A 26 -0.46 -4.68 13.32
CA SER A 26 0.89 -4.20 13.63
C SER A 26 1.95 -4.97 12.85
N LEU A 27 1.87 -6.31 12.82
CA LEU A 27 2.75 -7.15 12.00
C LEU A 27 2.65 -6.80 10.51
N SER A 28 1.43 -6.60 10.00
CA SER A 28 1.22 -6.22 8.60
C SER A 28 1.86 -4.86 8.30
N ALA A 29 1.61 -3.84 9.12
CA ALA A 29 2.16 -2.51 8.90
C ALA A 29 3.70 -2.47 9.01
N MET A 30 4.28 -3.10 10.03
CA MET A 30 5.72 -2.99 10.31
C MET A 30 6.58 -3.87 9.42
N ILE A 31 6.08 -5.03 8.98
CA ILE A 31 6.87 -6.02 8.21
C ILE A 31 6.51 -6.01 6.73
N GLN A 32 5.22 -5.95 6.38
CA GLN A 32 4.79 -6.07 4.98
C GLN A 32 5.30 -4.91 4.13
N VAL A 33 5.26 -3.68 4.65
CA VAL A 33 5.68 -2.48 3.91
C VAL A 33 7.18 -2.56 3.54
N PRO A 34 8.12 -2.81 4.48
CA PRO A 34 9.54 -3.03 4.14
C PRO A 34 9.79 -4.13 3.11
N LEU A 35 9.04 -5.23 3.18
CA LEU A 35 9.20 -6.37 2.26
C LEU A 35 8.72 -6.04 0.85
N LEU A 36 7.66 -5.26 0.71
CA LEU A 36 7.10 -4.89 -0.60
C LEU A 36 8.00 -3.91 -1.36
N ILE A 37 8.79 -3.09 -0.67
CA ILE A 37 9.59 -2.05 -1.32
C ILE A 37 10.62 -2.62 -2.30
N PRO A 38 11.53 -3.54 -1.92
CA PRO A 38 12.45 -4.16 -2.89
C PRO A 38 11.73 -4.87 -4.02
N LEU A 39 10.57 -5.48 -3.74
CA LEU A 39 9.80 -6.22 -4.72
C LEU A 39 9.24 -5.29 -5.81
N ILE A 40 8.60 -4.18 -5.39
CA ILE A 40 8.01 -3.21 -6.30
C ILE A 40 9.10 -2.41 -7.01
N VAL A 41 10.07 -1.86 -6.27
CA VAL A 41 11.13 -1.02 -6.85
C VAL A 41 12.05 -1.85 -7.74
N GLY A 42 12.28 -3.13 -7.42
CA GLY A 42 13.04 -4.06 -8.25
C GLY A 42 12.42 -4.33 -9.63
N LEU A 43 11.10 -4.15 -9.81
CA LEU A 43 10.46 -4.20 -11.12
C LEU A 43 10.82 -3.00 -12.01
N PHE A 44 11.21 -1.87 -11.42
CA PHE A 44 11.62 -0.68 -12.16
C PHE A 44 13.15 -0.58 -12.27
N VAL A 45 13.88 -1.09 -11.28
CA VAL A 45 15.34 -0.97 -11.15
C VAL A 45 16.01 -2.33 -11.37
N LYS A 46 16.49 -2.56 -12.60
CA LYS A 46 17.01 -3.87 -13.02
C LYS A 46 18.36 -4.26 -12.40
N LYS A 47 19.24 -3.29 -12.17
CA LYS A 47 20.67 -3.51 -11.85
C LYS A 47 20.96 -3.30 -10.35
N THR A 48 20.52 -4.23 -9.52
CA THR A 48 20.77 -4.20 -8.06
C THR A 48 21.60 -5.40 -7.59
N PRO A 49 22.53 -5.24 -6.62
CA PRO A 49 23.26 -6.35 -6.03
C PRO A 49 22.33 -7.40 -5.36
N GLN A 50 22.75 -8.66 -5.30
CA GLN A 50 21.94 -9.75 -4.72
C GLN A 50 21.63 -9.58 -3.22
N TRP A 51 22.50 -8.88 -2.49
CA TRP A 51 22.30 -8.58 -1.07
C TRP A 51 21.37 -7.39 -0.83
N ALA A 52 21.14 -6.55 -1.84
CA ALA A 52 20.41 -5.29 -1.70
C ALA A 52 18.98 -5.46 -1.14
N PRO A 53 18.17 -6.44 -1.59
CA PRO A 53 16.84 -6.65 -1.03
C PRO A 53 16.87 -6.93 0.47
N TRP A 54 17.75 -7.82 0.94
CA TRP A 54 17.82 -8.21 2.35
C TRP A 54 18.28 -7.06 3.26
N VAL A 55 19.28 -6.30 2.82
CA VAL A 55 19.73 -5.12 3.58
C VAL A 55 18.65 -4.03 3.59
N THR A 56 17.92 -3.87 2.50
CA THR A 56 16.79 -2.93 2.41
C THR A 56 15.66 -3.32 3.34
N VAL A 57 15.34 -4.62 3.46
CA VAL A 57 14.34 -5.11 4.42
C VAL A 57 14.78 -4.83 5.85
N ALA A 58 16.05 -5.13 6.20
CA ALA A 58 16.59 -4.84 7.53
C ALA A 58 16.54 -3.34 7.86
N LEU A 59 16.89 -2.49 6.89
CA LEU A 59 16.77 -1.04 7.01
C LEU A 59 15.32 -0.61 7.17
N GLY A 60 14.39 -1.14 6.36
CA GLY A 60 12.97 -0.83 6.43
C GLY A 60 12.35 -1.23 7.77
N LEU A 61 12.69 -2.39 8.31
CA LEU A 61 12.27 -2.78 9.67
C LEU A 61 12.79 -1.82 10.73
N SER A 62 14.03 -1.34 10.57
CA SER A 62 14.63 -0.35 11.46
C SER A 62 13.94 1.01 11.34
N VAL A 63 13.56 1.43 10.12
CA VAL A 63 12.77 2.64 9.87
C VAL A 63 11.38 2.51 10.51
N SER A 64 10.68 1.39 10.32
CA SER A 64 9.39 1.13 10.99
C SER A 64 9.50 1.26 12.50
N TRP A 65 10.55 0.69 13.09
CA TRP A 65 10.78 0.80 14.53
C TRP A 65 11.05 2.25 14.99
N ILE A 66 11.91 2.98 14.26
CA ILE A 66 12.21 4.40 14.55
C ILE A 66 10.95 5.28 14.44
N MET A 67 10.12 5.06 13.42
CA MET A 67 8.88 5.83 13.23
C MET A 67 7.85 5.55 14.31
N ASN A 68 7.82 4.33 14.85
CA ASN A 68 6.91 3.97 15.93
C ASN A 68 7.34 4.55 17.29
N ASP A 69 8.64 4.45 17.62
CA ASP A 69 9.11 4.70 19.00
C ASP A 69 9.85 6.04 19.17
N VAL A 70 10.42 6.60 18.10
CA VAL A 70 11.28 7.80 18.17
C VAL A 70 10.63 9.00 17.49
N LEU A 71 10.27 8.86 16.20
CA LEU A 71 9.68 9.92 15.39
C LEU A 71 8.15 9.87 15.46
N THR A 72 7.62 10.00 16.67
CA THR A 72 6.17 10.04 16.87
C THR A 72 5.55 11.29 16.22
N PRO A 73 4.26 11.24 15.86
CA PRO A 73 3.55 12.37 15.25
C PRO A 73 3.67 13.66 16.05
N GLN A 74 3.68 13.58 17.38
CA GLN A 74 3.79 14.75 18.25
C GLN A 74 5.19 15.36 18.20
N VAL A 75 6.25 14.53 18.16
CA VAL A 75 7.64 15.01 18.01
C VAL A 75 7.81 15.78 16.71
N PHE A 76 7.22 15.29 15.62
CA PHE A 76 7.22 16.00 14.33
C PHE A 76 6.38 17.27 14.39
N ALA A 77 5.19 17.22 15.01
CA ALA A 77 4.34 18.39 15.20
C ALA A 77 5.07 19.51 15.94
N ASP A 78 5.74 19.17 17.05
CA ASP A 78 6.51 20.13 17.84
C ASP A 78 7.67 20.73 17.02
N TRP A 79 8.31 19.94 16.15
CA TRP A 79 9.39 20.42 15.27
C TRP A 79 8.90 21.42 14.22
N VAL A 80 7.71 21.19 13.67
CA VAL A 80 7.09 22.06 12.64
C VAL A 80 6.30 23.22 13.29
N GLY A 81 6.20 23.25 14.62
CA GLY A 81 5.44 24.28 15.36
C GLY A 81 3.92 24.07 15.28
N LEU A 82 3.48 22.85 15.01
CA LEU A 82 2.08 22.44 15.15
C LEU A 82 1.78 22.22 16.65
N GLY A 83 0.58 22.60 17.09
CA GLY A 83 0.16 22.41 18.47
C GLY A 83 -0.07 20.93 18.82
N GLN A 84 -0.74 20.68 19.95
CA GLN A 84 -1.16 19.33 20.32
C GLN A 84 -2.09 18.76 19.24
N LEU A 85 -1.71 17.60 18.69
CA LEU A 85 -2.52 16.91 17.69
C LEU A 85 -3.71 16.23 18.35
N THR A 86 -4.86 16.27 17.69
CA THR A 86 -5.97 15.38 18.06
C THR A 86 -5.59 13.92 17.78
N GLY A 87 -6.22 12.95 18.46
CA GLY A 87 -5.91 11.53 18.24
C GLY A 87 -6.10 11.08 16.78
N ARG A 88 -7.01 11.73 16.04
CA ARG A 88 -7.21 11.47 14.61
C ARG A 88 -6.08 12.05 13.77
N GLU A 89 -5.71 13.31 13.99
CA GLU A 89 -4.60 13.94 13.28
C GLU A 89 -3.27 13.23 13.56
N ALA A 90 -3.03 12.81 14.80
CA ALA A 90 -1.86 12.02 15.15
C ALA A 90 -1.80 10.70 14.37
N THR A 91 -2.94 10.01 14.24
CA THR A 91 -3.02 8.75 13.47
C THR A 91 -2.73 8.98 11.99
N ASP A 92 -3.39 9.97 11.38
CA ASP A 92 -3.23 10.30 9.96
C ASP A 92 -1.79 10.76 9.67
N LEU A 93 -1.22 11.60 10.54
CA LEU A 93 0.16 12.08 10.42
C LEU A 93 1.17 10.94 10.61
N ASN A 94 0.92 10.00 11.53
CA ASN A 94 1.78 8.83 11.70
C ASN A 94 1.89 8.02 10.41
N LEU A 95 0.74 7.74 9.78
CA LEU A 95 0.68 7.02 8.51
C LEU A 95 1.43 7.78 7.41
N MET A 96 1.18 9.09 7.27
CA MET A 96 1.85 9.92 6.26
C MET A 96 3.37 9.94 6.43
N LEU A 97 3.85 10.20 7.65
CA LEU A 97 5.28 10.26 7.95
C LEU A 97 5.95 8.90 7.77
N THR A 98 5.31 7.81 8.23
CA THR A 98 5.84 6.46 8.08
C THR A 98 5.97 6.06 6.62
N LEU A 99 4.97 6.34 5.80
CA LEU A 99 5.03 6.08 4.35
C LEU A 99 6.08 6.94 3.66
N ALA A 100 6.15 8.24 4.00
CA ALA A 100 7.16 9.14 3.46
C ALA A 100 8.59 8.68 3.80
N ALA A 101 8.83 8.25 5.04
CA ALA A 101 10.11 7.73 5.48
C ALA A 101 10.50 6.47 4.68
N HIS A 102 9.57 5.54 4.46
CA HIS A 102 9.83 4.35 3.65
C HIS A 102 10.12 4.66 2.19
N ILE A 103 9.42 5.62 1.59
CA ILE A 103 9.67 6.04 0.20
C ILE A 103 11.04 6.72 0.09
N LEU A 104 11.36 7.64 1.00
CA LEU A 104 12.60 8.42 0.91
C LEU A 104 13.83 7.62 1.35
N ILE A 105 13.73 6.89 2.45
CA ILE A 105 14.86 6.19 3.07
C ILE A 105 14.97 4.77 2.50
N THR A 106 13.92 3.95 2.64
CA THR A 106 14.01 2.53 2.26
C THR A 106 14.07 2.33 0.75
N ALA A 107 13.14 2.94 0.00
CA ALA A 107 13.18 2.85 -1.47
C ALA A 107 14.36 3.66 -2.05
N GLY A 108 14.67 4.83 -1.49
CA GLY A 108 15.84 5.62 -1.87
C GLY A 108 17.16 4.85 -1.66
N PHE A 109 17.32 4.16 -0.53
CA PHE A 109 18.46 3.29 -0.27
C PHE A 109 18.55 2.15 -1.28
N PHE A 110 17.44 1.45 -1.55
CA PHE A 110 17.41 0.38 -2.54
C PHE A 110 17.86 0.88 -3.92
N CYS A 111 17.35 2.02 -4.36
CA CYS A 111 17.80 2.67 -5.58
C CYS A 111 19.30 3.03 -5.53
N ALA A 112 19.81 3.55 -4.41
CA ALA A 112 21.22 3.86 -4.24
C ALA A 112 22.12 2.62 -4.28
N THR A 113 21.61 1.42 -3.94
CA THR A 113 22.40 0.19 -4.06
C THR A 113 22.82 -0.15 -5.48
N THR A 114 22.14 0.42 -6.49
CA THR A 114 22.54 0.29 -7.91
C THR A 114 23.95 0.80 -8.17
N LEU A 115 24.43 1.78 -7.40
CA LEU A 115 25.80 2.29 -7.48
C LEU A 115 26.85 1.24 -7.12
N PHE A 116 26.46 0.22 -6.35
CA PHE A 116 27.33 -0.89 -5.93
C PHE A 116 27.13 -2.14 -6.79
N TYR A 117 26.26 -2.09 -7.81
CA TYR A 117 26.06 -3.20 -8.73
C TYR A 117 27.29 -3.39 -9.63
N ARG A 118 27.76 -4.63 -9.72
CA ARG A 118 28.84 -5.03 -10.62
C ARG A 118 28.39 -6.22 -11.45
N GLU A 119 28.41 -6.05 -12.76
CA GLU A 119 27.92 -7.06 -13.71
C GLU A 119 28.77 -8.34 -13.72
N GLU A 120 30.08 -8.21 -13.46
CA GLU A 120 31.03 -9.32 -13.33
C GLU A 120 30.69 -10.31 -12.20
N ASN A 121 30.05 -9.84 -11.13
CA ASN A 121 29.72 -10.64 -9.93
C ASN A 121 28.27 -11.15 -9.97
N ASP A 122 27.56 -10.92 -11.06
CA ASP A 122 26.15 -11.25 -11.16
C ASP A 122 25.91 -12.60 -11.81
N HIS A 123 25.88 -13.64 -10.96
CA HIS A 123 25.60 -15.01 -11.37
C HIS A 123 24.20 -15.21 -11.98
N TYR A 124 23.24 -14.29 -11.77
CA TYR A 124 21.87 -14.39 -12.27
C TYR A 124 21.58 -13.43 -13.43
N ARG A 125 22.62 -12.86 -14.05
CA ARG A 125 22.50 -11.88 -15.13
C ARG A 125 21.55 -12.32 -16.26
N LEU A 126 21.75 -13.52 -16.78
CA LEU A 126 20.93 -14.07 -17.88
C LEU A 126 19.46 -14.25 -17.45
N LEU A 127 19.24 -14.82 -16.26
CA LEU A 127 17.89 -15.02 -15.73
C LEU A 127 17.14 -13.69 -15.54
N ARG A 128 17.85 -12.65 -15.07
CA ARG A 128 17.27 -11.32 -14.97
C ARG A 128 16.92 -10.76 -16.35
N GLU A 129 17.83 -10.85 -17.32
CA GLU A 129 17.59 -10.33 -18.67
C GLU A 129 16.37 -10.99 -19.31
N ASP A 130 16.24 -12.31 -19.19
CA ASP A 130 15.08 -13.05 -19.64
C ASP A 130 13.80 -12.60 -18.91
N PHE A 131 13.83 -12.46 -17.58
CA PHE A 131 12.70 -11.95 -16.81
C PHE A 131 12.22 -10.57 -17.30
N PHE A 132 13.13 -9.63 -17.54
CA PHE A 132 12.74 -8.30 -18.00
C PHE A 132 12.29 -8.28 -19.45
N LYS A 133 12.84 -9.16 -20.29
CA LYS A 133 12.35 -9.35 -21.65
C LYS A 133 10.91 -9.87 -21.64
N ASP A 134 10.61 -10.86 -20.79
CA ASP A 134 9.26 -11.38 -20.63
C ASP A 134 8.31 -10.31 -20.07
N LEU A 135 8.77 -9.52 -19.08
CA LEU A 135 8.01 -8.42 -18.49
C LEU A 135 7.64 -7.33 -19.50
N GLU A 136 8.57 -7.00 -20.41
CA GLU A 136 8.38 -6.00 -21.47
C GLU A 136 7.62 -6.54 -22.68
N THR A 137 7.49 -7.86 -22.80
CA THR A 137 6.79 -8.49 -23.91
C THR A 137 5.30 -8.20 -23.78
N PRO A 138 4.67 -7.49 -24.75
CA PRO A 138 3.27 -7.14 -24.65
C PRO A 138 2.41 -8.39 -24.69
N VAL A 139 1.49 -8.50 -23.73
CA VAL A 139 0.44 -9.52 -23.77
C VAL A 139 -0.57 -9.11 -24.84
N ILE A 140 -0.61 -9.86 -25.94
CA ILE A 140 -1.63 -9.66 -26.98
C ILE A 140 -2.92 -10.26 -26.44
N ALA A 141 -3.84 -9.38 -26.01
CA ALA A 141 -5.16 -9.74 -25.55
C ALA A 141 -5.94 -10.45 -26.67
N ASP A 142 -6.58 -11.57 -26.34
CA ASP A 142 -7.56 -12.17 -27.24
C ASP A 142 -8.90 -11.40 -27.15
N ALA A 143 -9.84 -11.72 -28.04
CA ALA A 143 -11.15 -11.08 -28.05
C ALA A 143 -11.97 -11.34 -26.76
N ALA A 144 -11.63 -12.35 -25.95
CA ALA A 144 -12.33 -12.64 -24.70
C ALA A 144 -11.88 -11.74 -23.54
N GLN A 145 -10.68 -11.15 -23.62
CA GLN A 145 -10.19 -10.22 -22.60
C GLN A 145 -11.04 -8.94 -22.51
N ASP A 146 -11.60 -8.47 -23.64
CA ASP A 146 -12.53 -7.34 -23.66
C ASP A 146 -13.80 -7.61 -22.82
N ASP A 147 -14.33 -8.84 -22.89
CA ASP A 147 -15.49 -9.26 -22.10
C ASP A 147 -15.17 -9.32 -20.60
N TYR A 148 -14.00 -9.83 -20.24
CA TYR A 148 -13.56 -9.87 -18.84
C TYR A 148 -13.33 -8.47 -18.28
N ASP A 149 -12.67 -7.60 -19.04
CA ASP A 149 -12.45 -6.20 -18.67
C ASP A 149 -13.78 -5.46 -18.51
N GLN A 150 -14.73 -5.68 -19.43
CA GLN A 150 -16.07 -5.15 -19.33
C GLN A 150 -16.78 -5.61 -18.05
N GLN A 151 -16.73 -6.90 -17.74
CA GLN A 151 -17.30 -7.45 -16.50
C GLN A 151 -16.62 -6.86 -15.25
N GLN A 152 -15.30 -6.70 -15.26
CA GLN A 152 -14.54 -6.13 -14.14
C GLN A 152 -14.88 -4.65 -13.93
N ARG A 153 -14.94 -3.85 -14.99
CA ARG A 153 -15.39 -2.44 -14.93
C ARG A 153 -16.82 -2.32 -14.41
N ASN A 154 -17.72 -3.22 -14.81
CA ASN A 154 -19.10 -3.24 -14.31
C ASN A 154 -19.19 -3.63 -12.81
N LYS A 155 -18.44 -4.66 -12.39
CA LYS A 155 -18.36 -5.09 -10.98
C LYS A 155 -17.77 -3.98 -10.11
N LEU A 156 -16.62 -3.44 -10.50
CA LEU A 156 -15.94 -2.37 -9.78
C LEU A 156 -16.81 -1.10 -9.72
N GLY A 157 -17.36 -0.66 -10.85
CA GLY A 157 -18.25 0.49 -10.91
C GLY A 157 -19.48 0.33 -10.01
N THR A 158 -20.07 -0.88 -9.96
CA THR A 158 -21.20 -1.17 -9.07
C THR A 158 -20.80 -1.13 -7.59
N MET A 159 -19.67 -1.71 -7.20
CA MET A 159 -19.16 -1.63 -5.83
C MET A 159 -18.91 -0.18 -5.39
N VAL A 160 -18.30 0.63 -6.28
CA VAL A 160 -18.01 2.05 -6.01
C VAL A 160 -19.30 2.87 -5.85
N ILE A 161 -20.33 2.62 -6.67
CA ILE A 161 -21.63 3.28 -6.53
C ILE A 161 -22.28 2.93 -5.18
N ILE A 162 -22.26 1.64 -4.78
CA ILE A 162 -22.80 1.20 -3.49
C ILE A 162 -22.06 1.89 -2.33
N MET A 163 -20.73 1.98 -2.41
CA MET A 163 -19.93 2.70 -1.42
C MET A 163 -20.28 4.19 -1.37
N GLY A 164 -20.45 4.85 -2.52
CA GLY A 164 -20.89 6.24 -2.61
C GLY A 164 -22.27 6.46 -1.98
N ALA A 165 -23.20 5.53 -2.19
CA ALA A 165 -24.51 5.55 -1.53
C ALA A 165 -24.38 5.42 0.01
N GLY A 166 -23.50 4.54 0.49
CA GLY A 166 -23.19 4.43 1.92
C GLY A 166 -22.63 5.73 2.51
N ILE A 167 -21.72 6.40 1.81
CA ILE A 167 -21.17 7.70 2.21
C ILE A 167 -22.26 8.78 2.21
N LEU A 168 -23.19 8.75 1.24
CA LEU A 168 -24.32 9.66 1.21
C LEU A 168 -25.22 9.49 2.44
N VAL A 169 -25.48 8.25 2.86
CA VAL A 169 -26.25 7.95 4.08
C VAL A 169 -25.57 8.52 5.32
N MET A 170 -24.23 8.61 5.36
CA MET A 170 -23.52 9.25 6.48
C MET A 170 -23.84 10.74 6.65
N SER A 171 -24.39 11.41 5.65
CA SER A 171 -24.89 12.80 5.80
C SER A 171 -26.04 12.91 6.80
N LEU A 172 -26.74 11.80 7.10
CA LEU A 172 -27.80 11.76 8.10
C LEU A 172 -27.28 11.84 9.54
N ILE A 173 -25.99 11.53 9.76
CA ILE A 173 -25.36 11.64 11.07
C ILE A 173 -25.50 13.10 11.55
N PRO A 174 -25.89 13.33 12.82
CA PRO A 174 -25.98 14.66 13.39
C PRO A 174 -24.59 15.29 13.47
N ASN A 175 -24.28 16.10 12.46
CA ASN A 175 -23.04 16.87 12.32
C ASN A 175 -23.39 18.29 11.84
N PRO A 176 -22.48 19.27 12.02
CA PRO A 176 -22.63 20.60 11.44
C PRO A 176 -22.92 20.52 9.93
N LEU A 177 -23.66 21.50 9.40
CA LEU A 177 -24.03 21.53 7.97
C LEU A 177 -22.82 21.36 7.05
N TRP A 178 -21.68 21.96 7.41
CA TRP A 178 -20.43 21.80 6.66
C TRP A 178 -19.96 20.34 6.55
N GLY A 179 -19.97 19.60 7.67
CA GLY A 179 -19.60 18.18 7.68
C GLY A 179 -20.57 17.32 6.87
N ARG A 180 -21.87 17.63 6.90
CA ARG A 180 -22.87 16.96 6.05
C ARG A 180 -22.63 17.22 4.57
N MET A 181 -22.32 18.46 4.20
CA MET A 181 -21.99 18.82 2.82
C MET A 181 -20.73 18.11 2.32
N MET A 182 -19.72 17.91 3.17
CA MET A 182 -18.54 17.10 2.80
C MET A 182 -18.94 15.66 2.43
N PHE A 183 -19.81 15.00 3.21
CA PHE A 183 -20.29 13.67 2.86
C PHE A 183 -21.04 13.65 1.52
N VAL A 184 -21.90 14.63 1.26
CA VAL A 184 -22.64 14.74 -0.01
C VAL A 184 -21.68 14.93 -1.18
N CYS A 185 -20.71 15.85 -1.07
CA CYS A 185 -19.73 16.11 -2.13
C CYS A 185 -18.86 14.88 -2.41
N CYS A 186 -18.34 14.22 -1.37
CA CYS A 186 -17.57 12.99 -1.51
C CYS A 186 -18.39 11.86 -2.14
N ALA A 187 -19.62 11.65 -1.69
CA ALA A 187 -20.53 10.67 -2.26
C ALA A 187 -20.79 10.95 -3.73
N LEU A 188 -21.03 12.21 -4.11
CA LEU A 188 -21.26 12.61 -5.49
C LEU A 188 -20.05 12.29 -6.38
N VAL A 189 -18.83 12.63 -5.94
CA VAL A 189 -17.61 12.32 -6.71
C VAL A 189 -17.44 10.81 -6.87
N ILE A 190 -17.55 10.05 -5.78
CA ILE A 190 -17.37 8.59 -5.79
C ILE A 190 -18.43 7.92 -6.67
N SER A 191 -19.71 8.27 -6.51
CA SER A 191 -20.79 7.74 -7.34
C SER A 191 -20.63 8.14 -8.81
N THR A 192 -20.12 9.34 -9.11
CA THR A 192 -19.83 9.76 -10.49
C THR A 192 -18.75 8.89 -11.12
N ILE A 193 -17.64 8.64 -10.42
CA ILE A 193 -16.57 7.76 -10.90
C ILE A 193 -17.11 6.34 -11.12
N GLY A 194 -17.86 5.80 -10.15
CA GLY A 194 -18.48 4.48 -10.28
C GLY A 194 -19.45 4.38 -11.46
N PHE A 195 -20.23 5.44 -11.71
CA PHE A 195 -21.10 5.54 -12.88
C PHE A 195 -20.32 5.58 -14.19
N LEU A 196 -19.25 6.36 -14.27
CA LEU A 196 -18.40 6.45 -15.47
C LEU A 196 -17.74 5.10 -15.78
N LEU A 197 -17.24 4.39 -14.76
CA LEU A 197 -16.68 3.04 -14.90
C LEU A 197 -17.73 2.06 -15.45
N LYS A 198 -18.94 2.08 -14.87
CA LYS A 198 -20.04 1.22 -15.30
C LYS A 198 -20.54 1.57 -16.70
N ARG A 199 -20.49 2.84 -17.09
CA ARG A 199 -20.84 3.29 -18.45
C ARG A 199 -19.79 2.85 -19.47
N SER A 200 -18.51 2.95 -19.15
CA SER A 200 -17.39 2.43 -19.96
C SER A 200 -17.41 0.90 -20.08
N ALA A 201 -18.12 0.22 -19.18
CA ALA A 201 -18.41 -1.20 -19.26
C ALA A 201 -19.61 -1.56 -20.16
N ARG A 202 -20.16 -0.65 -20.95
CA ARG A 202 -21.16 -1.01 -21.97
C ARG A 202 -20.43 -1.27 -23.28
N ALA A 203 -20.66 -2.45 -23.87
CA ALA A 203 -20.12 -2.81 -25.17
C ALA A 203 -20.61 -1.79 -26.20
N GLU A 204 -19.69 -1.26 -27.02
CA GLU A 204 -20.11 -0.61 -28.26
C GLU A 204 -20.71 -1.69 -29.17
N PRO A 205 -21.85 -1.42 -29.84
CA PRO A 205 -22.33 -2.34 -30.86
C PRO A 205 -21.27 -2.38 -31.96
N GLY A 206 -20.61 -3.53 -32.12
CA GLY A 206 -19.62 -3.73 -33.18
C GLY A 206 -20.23 -3.42 -34.56
N PRO A 207 -19.41 -2.99 -35.54
CA PRO A 207 -19.90 -2.74 -36.88
C PRO A 207 -20.53 -4.03 -37.43
N ALA A 208 -21.77 -3.92 -37.88
CA ALA A 208 -22.54 -5.00 -38.50
C ALA A 208 -21.89 -5.49 -39.81
#